data_AF-A0A9D7E013-F1
#
_entry.id   AF-A0A9D7E013-F1
#
_cell.length_a   1.000
_cell.length_b   1.000
_cell.length_c   1.000
_cell.angle_alpha   90.00
_cell.angle_beta   90.00
_cell.angle_gamma   90.00
#
_symmetry.space_group_name_H-M   'P 1'
#
loop_
_entity.id
_entity.type
_entity.pdbx_description
1 polymer ?
#
loop_
_entity_poly.entity_id
_entity_poly.type
_entity_poly.pdbx_seq_one_letter_code
_entity_poly.pdbx_strand_id
1 'polypeptide(L)'
;MYNAYFRLNESPFSIAPDPRFLFMSARHREALAHLMYGVSGEGGFVVLTGEVGTGKTTICRCLLEQVPDDCDVAFIVNPGLSAVEMLAAICDELRIGYPENLNIKGYVDRFNSYLLKGNAAGRKTVLIIDEAQLLDPKVLELLRLLTNLETSRRKLLQIVLLGQPELVTLLARSDLRQVAQRVVARYHLQHLSKIEVSAYVAHRLGVAGSQTKLIPESLMGLLFRRTGGVPRLINLVCDRALLGAYVEGKQVVTEPVLRKAAAEVLGTRKSRTPRIAAAIAAIALLVAAGAWYAVHRAAVLPPTVSQPAESATAQSPEGPSKAPALSAAGSAVSDSAPRDVAATTPMVEAAPLLHAGQTPEQAEAAAFRAVLARFGQIYSPHGRSRGCRYVEAAGLSCFSAQGQYRGLSDLQSADHSLSATGRAAFSGGARRAAGAPGHFHRGRAVALGTDRIARGPVDG
;
A
#
# COMPACT_ATOMS: atom_id res chain seq x y z
N MET A 1 -5.11 -27.09 -29.08
CA MET A 1 -4.89 -28.56 -28.94
C MET A 1 -5.66 -29.14 -27.77
N TYR A 2 -5.50 -28.68 -26.52
CA TYR A 2 -6.28 -29.24 -25.40
C TYR A 2 -7.78 -28.92 -25.45
N ASN A 3 -8.20 -27.82 -26.09
CA ASN A 3 -9.62 -27.42 -26.15
C ASN A 3 -10.51 -28.55 -26.68
N ALA A 4 -10.16 -29.16 -27.82
CA ALA A 4 -10.95 -30.25 -28.39
C ALA A 4 -11.00 -31.49 -27.47
N TYR A 5 -9.89 -31.82 -26.82
CA TYR A 5 -9.81 -32.94 -25.88
C TYR A 5 -10.74 -32.75 -24.67
N PHE A 6 -10.78 -31.54 -24.10
CA PHE A 6 -11.66 -31.20 -22.99
C PHE A 6 -13.05 -30.69 -23.43
N ARG A 7 -13.36 -30.73 -24.74
CA ARG A 7 -14.62 -30.24 -25.33
C ARG A 7 -14.94 -28.77 -25.00
N LEU A 8 -13.91 -27.92 -25.02
CA LEU A 8 -14.02 -26.48 -24.83
C LEU A 8 -14.17 -25.77 -26.18
N ASN A 9 -15.01 -24.74 -26.23
CA ASN A 9 -15.25 -23.95 -27.45
C ASN A 9 -14.07 -23.02 -27.76
N GLU A 10 -13.43 -22.49 -26.72
CA GLU A 10 -12.29 -21.58 -26.81
C GLU A 10 -11.34 -21.78 -25.62
N SER A 11 -10.18 -21.10 -25.61
CA SER A 11 -9.22 -21.23 -24.51
C SER A 11 -9.72 -20.48 -23.28
N PRO A 12 -10.01 -21.16 -22.15
CA PRO A 12 -10.57 -20.52 -20.96
C PRO A 12 -9.61 -19.54 -20.31
N PHE A 13 -8.30 -19.75 -20.44
CA PHE A 13 -7.27 -18.99 -19.72
C PHE A 13 -6.40 -18.13 -20.63
N SER A 14 -6.93 -17.70 -21.78
CA SER A 14 -6.29 -16.67 -22.61
C SER A 14 -6.01 -15.40 -21.81
N ILE A 15 -4.85 -14.78 -22.03
CA ILE A 15 -4.45 -13.52 -21.38
C ILE A 15 -5.02 -12.32 -22.15
N ALA A 16 -5.63 -12.55 -23.31
CA ALA A 16 -6.32 -11.50 -24.04
C ALA A 16 -7.39 -10.84 -23.14
N PRO A 17 -7.47 -9.50 -23.09
CA PRO A 17 -8.46 -8.80 -22.28
C PRO A 17 -9.83 -8.84 -23.00
N ASP A 18 -10.50 -9.99 -22.92
CA ASP A 18 -11.88 -10.21 -23.38
C ASP A 18 -12.87 -9.95 -22.23
N PRO A 19 -13.78 -8.97 -22.37
CA PRO A 19 -14.83 -8.64 -21.39
C PRO A 19 -15.68 -9.84 -20.94
N ARG A 20 -15.96 -10.81 -21.81
CA ARG A 20 -16.77 -12.00 -21.47
C ARG A 20 -16.11 -12.85 -20.37
N PHE A 21 -14.78 -12.86 -20.34
CA PHE A 21 -14.00 -13.57 -19.34
C PHE A 21 -13.75 -12.77 -18.06
N LEU A 22 -14.24 -11.52 -17.97
CA LEU A 22 -14.13 -10.72 -16.76
C LEU A 22 -15.05 -11.30 -15.68
N PHE A 23 -14.43 -11.88 -14.66
CA PHE A 23 -15.14 -12.26 -13.44
C PHE A 23 -15.40 -11.01 -12.59
N MET A 24 -16.67 -10.60 -12.51
CA MET A 24 -17.12 -9.46 -11.71
C MET A 24 -17.10 -9.79 -10.22
N SER A 25 -15.91 -9.86 -9.63
CA SER A 25 -15.73 -9.95 -8.18
C SER A 25 -16.28 -8.69 -7.50
N ALA A 26 -16.53 -8.73 -6.18
CA ALA A 26 -17.05 -7.55 -5.45
C ALA A 26 -16.18 -6.31 -5.68
N ARG A 27 -14.85 -6.51 -5.68
CA ARG A 27 -13.85 -5.46 -5.94
C ARG A 27 -13.85 -4.95 -7.38
N HIS A 28 -14.11 -5.83 -8.34
CA HIS A 28 -14.22 -5.43 -9.74
C HIS A 28 -15.50 -4.62 -9.98
N ARG A 29 -16.60 -4.99 -9.33
CA ARG A 29 -17.85 -4.22 -9.35
C ARG A 29 -17.70 -2.85 -8.71
N GLU A 30 -17.04 -2.78 -7.55
CA GLU A 30 -16.70 -1.51 -6.91
C GLU A 30 -15.80 -0.64 -7.79
N ALA A 31 -14.74 -1.22 -8.38
CA ALA A 31 -13.87 -0.50 -9.30
C ALA A 31 -14.64 0.07 -10.49
N LEU A 32 -15.48 -0.74 -11.14
CA LEU A 32 -16.28 -0.31 -12.27
C LEU A 32 -17.31 0.76 -11.88
N ALA A 33 -17.99 0.60 -10.73
CA ALA A 33 -18.91 1.60 -10.20
C ALA A 33 -18.19 2.93 -9.90
N HIS A 34 -16.98 2.89 -9.34
CA HIS A 34 -16.15 4.07 -9.13
C HIS A 34 -15.77 4.77 -10.45
N LEU A 35 -15.41 4.00 -11.48
CA LEU A 35 -15.14 4.55 -12.81
C LEU A 35 -16.38 5.18 -13.43
N MET A 36 -17.54 4.51 -13.35
CA MET A 36 -18.79 4.98 -13.94
C MET A 36 -19.34 6.23 -13.24
N TYR A 37 -19.22 6.28 -11.90
CA TYR A 37 -19.50 7.49 -11.14
C TYR A 37 -18.58 8.64 -11.59
N GLY A 38 -17.29 8.34 -11.78
CA GLY A 38 -16.30 9.29 -12.29
C GLY A 38 -16.62 9.82 -13.69
N VAL A 39 -17.03 8.95 -14.61
CA VAL A 39 -17.47 9.30 -15.98
C VAL A 39 -18.72 10.17 -15.96
N SER A 40 -19.63 9.93 -15.02
CA SER A 40 -20.88 10.66 -14.90
C SER A 40 -20.74 12.01 -14.19
N GLY A 41 -19.70 12.17 -13.37
CA GLY A 41 -19.45 13.31 -12.48
C GLY A 41 -18.94 14.58 -13.16
N GLU A 42 -18.63 15.59 -12.34
CA GLU A 42 -18.24 16.93 -12.78
C GLU A 42 -16.72 17.06 -12.97
N GLY A 43 -16.18 16.34 -13.95
CA GLY A 43 -14.80 16.51 -14.45
C GLY A 43 -13.66 16.21 -13.47
N GLY A 44 -12.43 16.42 -13.95
CA GLY A 44 -11.20 16.17 -13.19
C GLY A 44 -10.59 14.80 -13.47
N PHE A 45 -9.88 14.24 -12.49
CA PHE A 45 -9.18 12.97 -12.62
C PHE A 45 -9.82 11.86 -11.79
N VAL A 46 -10.02 10.70 -12.40
CA VAL A 46 -10.36 9.45 -11.72
C VAL A 46 -9.17 8.51 -11.87
N VAL A 47 -8.69 7.95 -10.76
CA VAL A 47 -7.49 7.12 -10.77
C VAL A 47 -7.84 5.69 -10.35
N LEU A 48 -7.61 4.73 -11.23
CA LEU A 48 -7.63 3.31 -10.91
C LEU A 48 -6.21 2.77 -10.92
N THR A 49 -5.73 2.37 -9.74
CA THR A 49 -4.44 1.68 -9.63
C THR A 49 -4.62 0.22 -9.32
N GLY A 50 -3.59 -0.58 -9.52
CA GLY A 50 -3.57 -1.99 -9.16
C GLY A 50 -2.31 -2.66 -9.67
N GLU A 51 -1.94 -3.77 -9.06
CA GLU A 51 -0.75 -4.52 -9.46
C GLU A 51 -0.84 -5.05 -10.91
N VAL A 52 0.28 -5.46 -11.48
CA VAL A 52 0.31 -6.04 -12.83
C VAL A 52 -0.55 -7.30 -12.88
N GLY A 53 -1.45 -7.38 -13.85
CA GLY A 53 -2.28 -8.56 -14.08
C GLY A 53 -3.49 -8.70 -13.17
N THR A 54 -3.89 -7.65 -12.44
CA THR A 54 -5.13 -7.61 -11.63
C THR A 54 -6.42 -7.42 -12.43
N GLY A 55 -6.33 -7.12 -13.73
CA GLY A 55 -7.50 -6.97 -14.62
C GLY A 55 -7.92 -5.53 -14.92
N LYS A 56 -7.08 -4.53 -14.62
CA LYS A 56 -7.34 -3.10 -14.91
C LYS A 56 -7.78 -2.85 -16.37
N THR A 57 -7.01 -3.30 -17.35
CA THR A 57 -7.33 -3.15 -18.78
C THR A 57 -8.62 -3.89 -19.15
N THR A 58 -8.92 -5.03 -18.52
CA THR A 58 -10.19 -5.75 -18.75
C THR A 58 -11.38 -4.98 -18.18
N ILE A 59 -11.27 -4.40 -16.98
CA ILE A 59 -12.28 -3.49 -16.42
C ILE A 59 -12.49 -2.29 -17.34
N CYS A 60 -11.41 -1.71 -17.88
CA CYS A 60 -11.51 -0.60 -18.82
C CYS A 60 -12.29 -0.98 -20.09
N ARG A 61 -12.10 -2.20 -20.62
CA ARG A 61 -12.88 -2.64 -21.78
C ARG A 61 -14.36 -2.83 -21.43
N CYS A 62 -14.67 -3.38 -20.26
CA CYS A 62 -16.06 -3.41 -19.78
C CYS A 62 -16.65 -2.01 -19.55
N LEU A 63 -15.83 -1.05 -19.10
CA LEU A 63 -16.24 0.35 -18.99
C LEU A 63 -16.64 0.87 -20.37
N LEU A 64 -15.79 0.70 -21.38
CA LEU A 64 -16.04 1.14 -22.76
C LEU A 64 -17.32 0.56 -23.36
N GLU A 65 -17.67 -0.70 -23.03
CA GLU A 65 -18.94 -1.33 -23.46
C GLU A 65 -20.18 -0.77 -22.73
N GLN A 66 -20.00 -0.11 -21.59
CA GLN A 66 -21.05 0.44 -20.76
C GLN A 66 -21.09 1.98 -20.75
N VAL A 67 -20.16 2.62 -21.48
CA VAL A 67 -20.14 4.07 -21.61
C VAL A 67 -21.43 4.51 -22.31
N PRO A 68 -22.16 5.50 -21.77
CA PRO A 68 -23.36 6.05 -22.40
C PRO A 68 -23.11 6.58 -23.83
N ASP A 69 -24.12 6.48 -24.70
CA ASP A 69 -24.04 6.94 -26.10
C ASP A 69 -23.80 8.45 -26.27
N ASP A 70 -24.07 9.25 -25.24
CA ASP A 70 -23.81 10.68 -25.16
C ASP A 70 -22.36 11.00 -24.76
N CYS A 71 -21.47 10.01 -24.66
CA CYS A 71 -20.07 10.21 -24.33
C CYS A 71 -19.13 9.93 -25.51
N ASP A 72 -18.29 10.91 -25.83
CA ASP A 72 -17.14 10.77 -26.71
C ASP A 72 -15.95 10.26 -25.90
N VAL A 73 -15.39 9.12 -26.28
CA VAL A 73 -14.27 8.50 -25.55
C VAL A 73 -13.01 8.55 -26.38
N ALA A 74 -11.92 9.00 -25.75
CA ALA A 74 -10.57 8.83 -26.24
C ALA A 74 -9.81 7.82 -25.37
N PHE A 75 -9.27 6.75 -25.95
CA PHE A 75 -8.50 5.75 -25.23
C PHE A 75 -7.03 5.68 -25.67
N ILE A 76 -6.12 6.08 -24.76
CA ILE A 76 -4.67 6.09 -24.99
C ILE A 76 -4.02 4.91 -24.25
N VAL A 77 -3.45 3.96 -25.00
CA VAL A 77 -2.79 2.77 -24.44
C VAL A 77 -1.28 2.95 -24.28
N ASN A 78 -0.66 3.79 -25.12
CA ASN A 78 0.78 4.08 -25.06
C ASN A 78 0.97 5.53 -24.57
N PRO A 79 1.10 5.76 -23.26
CA PRO A 79 1.21 7.10 -22.69
C PRO A 79 2.64 7.68 -22.71
N GLY A 80 3.64 6.95 -23.23
CA GLY A 80 5.05 7.39 -23.28
C GLY A 80 5.32 8.50 -24.32
N LEU A 81 4.37 9.42 -24.46
CA LEU A 81 4.32 10.47 -25.46
C LEU A 81 4.77 11.80 -24.83
N SER A 82 5.41 12.65 -25.63
CA SER A 82 5.61 14.06 -25.28
C SER A 82 4.28 14.81 -25.19
N ALA A 83 4.31 16.04 -24.65
CA ALA A 83 3.13 16.90 -24.56
C ALA A 83 2.43 17.14 -25.91
N VAL A 84 3.20 17.32 -26.99
CA VAL A 84 2.65 17.54 -28.34
C VAL A 84 2.06 16.25 -28.90
N GLU A 85 2.78 15.14 -28.76
CA GLU A 85 2.31 13.83 -29.23
C GLU A 85 1.07 13.37 -28.46
N MET A 86 0.96 13.66 -27.17
CA MET A 86 -0.24 13.39 -26.37
C MET A 86 -1.45 14.16 -26.91
N LEU A 87 -1.29 15.46 -27.22
CA LEU A 87 -2.37 16.26 -27.79
C LEU A 87 -2.77 15.80 -29.19
N ALA A 88 -1.80 15.43 -30.01
CA ALA A 88 -2.04 14.84 -31.33
C ALA A 88 -2.82 13.53 -31.19
N ALA A 89 -2.39 12.62 -30.32
CA ALA A 89 -3.06 11.35 -30.07
C ALA A 89 -4.50 11.52 -29.55
N ILE A 90 -4.74 12.50 -28.67
CA ILE A 90 -6.10 12.85 -28.23
C ILE A 90 -6.95 13.33 -29.41
N CYS A 91 -6.40 14.18 -30.27
CA CYS A 91 -7.10 14.68 -31.45
C CYS A 91 -7.40 13.55 -32.45
N ASP A 92 -6.45 12.65 -32.69
CA ASP A 92 -6.62 11.50 -33.59
C ASP A 92 -7.74 10.57 -33.11
N GLU A 93 -7.72 10.22 -31.82
CA GLU A 93 -8.70 9.32 -31.21
C GLU A 93 -10.12 9.92 -31.22
N LEU A 94 -10.23 11.25 -31.00
CA LEU A 94 -11.49 12.00 -31.11
C LEU A 94 -11.84 12.43 -32.54
N ARG A 95 -11.02 12.05 -33.53
CA ARG A 95 -11.19 12.40 -34.96
C ARG A 95 -11.28 13.91 -35.21
N ILE A 96 -10.51 14.70 -34.45
CA ILE A 96 -10.37 16.15 -34.60
C ILE A 96 -9.32 16.41 -35.67
N GLY A 97 -9.71 16.98 -36.81
CA GLY A 97 -8.76 17.34 -37.85
C GLY A 97 -7.85 18.51 -37.45
N TYR A 98 -6.56 18.41 -37.79
CA TYR A 98 -5.55 19.47 -37.58
C TYR A 98 -4.50 19.48 -38.72
N PRO A 99 -3.88 20.64 -39.03
CA PRO A 99 -2.79 20.70 -40.00
C PRO A 99 -1.48 20.16 -39.41
N GLU A 100 -0.59 19.71 -40.30
CA GLU A 100 0.74 19.22 -39.90
C GLU A 100 1.56 20.30 -39.17
N ASN A 101 2.44 19.87 -38.25
CA ASN A 101 3.35 20.71 -37.47
C ASN A 101 2.65 21.77 -36.58
N LEU A 102 1.49 21.42 -36.02
CA LEU A 102 0.79 22.30 -35.09
C LEU A 102 1.57 22.47 -33.77
N ASN A 103 1.57 23.68 -33.23
CA ASN A 103 2.07 23.93 -31.89
C ASN A 103 1.04 23.54 -30.82
N ILE A 104 1.46 23.49 -29.55
CA ILE A 104 0.61 23.12 -28.40
C ILE A 104 -0.68 23.95 -28.38
N LYS A 105 -0.59 25.27 -28.57
CA LYS A 105 -1.74 26.17 -28.55
C LYS A 105 -2.78 25.77 -29.61
N GLY A 106 -2.32 25.48 -30.84
CA GLY A 106 -3.22 25.09 -31.92
C GLY A 106 -3.99 23.81 -31.61
N TYR A 107 -3.35 22.81 -30.98
CA TYR A 107 -4.05 21.61 -30.54
C TYR A 107 -5.07 21.92 -29.44
N VAL A 108 -4.67 22.68 -28.43
CA VAL A 108 -5.54 23.06 -27.31
C VAL A 108 -6.77 23.84 -27.80
N ASP A 109 -6.60 24.77 -28.73
CA ASP A 109 -7.70 25.58 -29.28
C ASP A 109 -8.72 24.69 -30.04
N ARG A 110 -8.22 23.73 -30.83
CA ARG A 110 -9.08 22.78 -31.56
C ARG A 110 -9.79 21.84 -30.60
N PHE A 111 -9.08 21.30 -29.62
CA PHE A 111 -9.64 20.44 -28.61
C PHE A 111 -10.70 21.18 -27.77
N ASN A 112 -10.44 22.41 -27.34
CA ASN A 112 -11.43 23.24 -26.64
C ASN A 112 -12.67 23.50 -27.50
N SER A 113 -12.48 23.83 -28.78
CA SER A 113 -13.59 24.02 -29.72
C SER A 113 -14.43 22.75 -29.90
N TYR A 114 -13.80 21.57 -29.91
CA TYR A 114 -14.47 20.28 -29.93
C TYR A 114 -15.29 20.05 -28.66
N LEU A 115 -14.69 20.24 -27.48
CA LEU A 115 -15.34 20.10 -26.18
C LEU A 115 -16.57 21.00 -26.04
N LEU A 116 -16.48 22.26 -26.47
CA LEU A 116 -17.59 23.21 -26.44
C LEU A 116 -18.75 22.80 -27.36
N LYS A 117 -18.44 22.31 -28.57
CA LYS A 117 -19.45 21.80 -29.50
C LYS A 117 -20.14 20.54 -28.97
N GLY A 118 -19.37 19.60 -28.43
CA GLY A 118 -19.89 18.38 -27.80
C GLY A 118 -20.85 18.72 -26.65
N ASN A 119 -20.42 19.58 -25.73
CA ASN A 119 -21.26 20.02 -24.61
C ASN A 119 -22.52 20.78 -25.04
N ALA A 120 -22.45 21.61 -26.09
CA ALA A 120 -23.63 22.27 -26.64
C ALA A 120 -24.65 21.26 -27.22
N ALA A 121 -24.17 20.12 -27.71
CA ALA A 121 -24.99 18.98 -28.13
C ALA A 121 -25.37 18.03 -26.98
N GLY A 122 -25.06 18.38 -25.72
CA GLY A 122 -25.32 17.55 -24.55
C GLY A 122 -24.36 16.37 -24.39
N ARG A 123 -23.31 16.28 -25.21
CA ARG A 123 -22.31 15.20 -25.14
C ARG A 123 -21.22 15.51 -24.12
N LYS A 124 -20.68 14.47 -23.50
CA LYS A 124 -19.52 14.52 -22.59
C LYS A 124 -18.29 13.97 -23.28
N THR A 125 -17.10 14.39 -22.86
CA THR A 125 -15.85 13.81 -23.36
C THR A 125 -15.07 13.15 -22.22
N VAL A 126 -14.66 11.89 -22.43
CA VAL A 126 -13.89 11.08 -21.49
C VAL A 126 -12.56 10.71 -22.13
N LEU A 127 -11.46 11.09 -21.48
CA LEU A 127 -10.11 10.67 -21.86
C LEU A 127 -9.65 9.57 -20.91
N ILE A 128 -9.42 8.38 -21.43
CA ILE A 128 -8.91 7.24 -20.67
C ILE A 128 -7.46 7.00 -21.07
N ILE A 129 -6.56 6.90 -20.09
CA ILE A 129 -5.13 6.67 -20.29
C ILE A 129 -4.73 5.42 -19.52
N ASP A 130 -4.32 4.36 -20.22
CA ASP A 130 -3.74 3.15 -19.61
C ASP A 130 -2.24 3.30 -19.38
N GLU A 131 -1.69 2.51 -18.45
CA GLU A 131 -0.28 2.55 -18.01
C GLU A 131 0.22 3.96 -17.61
N ALA A 132 -0.66 4.79 -17.03
CA ALA A 132 -0.43 6.21 -16.77
C ALA A 132 0.76 6.52 -15.85
N GLN A 133 1.33 5.53 -15.14
CA GLN A 133 2.59 5.69 -14.42
C GLN A 133 3.79 6.01 -15.34
N LEU A 134 3.67 5.78 -16.65
CA LEU A 134 4.68 6.10 -17.65
C LEU A 134 4.60 7.56 -18.15
N LEU A 135 3.58 8.33 -17.73
CA LEU A 135 3.45 9.73 -18.12
C LEU A 135 4.56 10.59 -17.50
N ASP A 136 5.13 11.48 -18.31
CA ASP A 136 6.00 12.54 -17.80
C ASP A 136 5.19 13.53 -16.94
N PRO A 137 5.73 14.02 -15.80
CA PRO A 137 5.10 15.07 -15.00
C PRO A 137 4.60 16.28 -15.79
N LYS A 138 5.32 16.71 -16.85
CA LYS A 138 4.89 17.82 -17.71
C LYS A 138 3.61 17.51 -18.48
N VAL A 139 3.41 16.26 -18.87
CA VAL A 139 2.19 15.81 -19.56
C VAL A 139 1.03 15.77 -18.58
N LEU A 140 1.23 15.28 -17.35
CA LEU A 140 0.20 15.34 -16.30
C LEU A 140 -0.24 16.78 -15.99
N GLU A 141 0.70 17.71 -15.97
CA GLU A 141 0.40 19.13 -15.78
C GLU A 141 -0.37 19.73 -16.96
N LEU A 142 -0.02 19.36 -18.20
CA LEU A 142 -0.81 19.72 -19.37
C LEU A 142 -2.24 19.18 -19.27
N LEU A 143 -2.41 17.88 -18.95
CA LEU A 143 -3.72 17.27 -18.77
C LEU A 143 -4.52 17.99 -17.67
N ARG A 144 -3.87 18.42 -16.59
CA ARG A 144 -4.47 19.23 -15.53
C ARG A 144 -5.00 20.56 -16.06
N LEU A 145 -4.27 21.21 -16.96
CA LEU A 145 -4.74 22.44 -17.60
C LEU A 145 -5.96 22.19 -18.50
N LEU A 146 -5.99 21.07 -19.24
CA LEU A 146 -7.13 20.70 -20.09
C LEU A 146 -8.42 20.46 -19.27
N THR A 147 -8.31 19.94 -18.04
CA THR A 147 -9.50 19.78 -17.17
C THR A 147 -10.11 21.11 -16.70
N ASN A 148 -9.42 22.24 -16.88
CA ASN A 148 -9.99 23.57 -16.61
C ASN A 148 -10.83 24.11 -17.79
N LEU A 149 -10.88 23.40 -18.92
CA LEU A 149 -11.79 23.74 -20.01
C LEU A 149 -13.22 23.45 -19.54
N GLU A 150 -13.94 24.52 -19.20
CA GLU A 150 -15.26 24.47 -18.61
C GLU A 150 -16.18 25.55 -19.16
N THR A 151 -17.48 25.31 -19.07
CA THR A 151 -18.49 26.38 -19.18
C THR A 151 -18.77 26.94 -17.80
N SER A 152 -19.54 28.04 -17.71
CA SER A 152 -19.97 28.61 -16.43
C SER A 152 -20.78 27.65 -15.54
N ARG A 153 -21.21 26.49 -16.06
CA ARG A 153 -22.05 25.53 -15.35
C ARG A 153 -21.48 24.12 -15.28
N ARG A 154 -20.53 23.73 -16.13
CA ARG A 154 -20.09 22.33 -16.28
C ARG A 154 -18.64 22.22 -16.75
N LYS A 155 -17.91 21.27 -16.17
CA LYS A 155 -16.63 20.78 -16.72
C LYS A 155 -16.88 20.04 -18.04
N LEU A 156 -15.97 20.18 -19.00
CA LEU A 156 -16.14 19.59 -20.33
C LEU A 156 -15.34 18.29 -20.55
N LEU A 157 -14.38 18.02 -19.67
CA LEU A 157 -13.47 16.88 -19.80
C LEU A 157 -13.34 16.10 -18.50
N GLN A 158 -13.57 14.80 -18.59
CA GLN A 158 -13.24 13.82 -17.56
C GLN A 158 -12.00 13.03 -17.99
N ILE A 159 -11.02 12.87 -17.08
CA ILE A 159 -9.84 12.05 -17.33
C ILE A 159 -9.85 10.84 -16.40
N VAL A 160 -9.64 9.64 -16.96
CA VAL A 160 -9.49 8.37 -16.23
C VAL A 160 -8.06 7.88 -16.43
N LEU A 161 -7.30 7.81 -15.33
CA LEU A 161 -5.93 7.29 -15.32
C LEU A 161 -5.92 5.88 -14.75
N LEU A 162 -5.52 4.92 -15.58
CA LEU A 162 -5.30 3.53 -15.18
C LEU A 162 -3.81 3.31 -15.05
N GLY A 163 -3.37 2.68 -13.96
CA GLY A 163 -1.94 2.46 -13.79
C GLY A 163 -1.57 1.51 -12.67
N GLN A 164 -0.28 1.39 -12.47
CA GLN A 164 0.33 0.61 -11.40
C GLN A 164 0.46 1.48 -10.13
N PRO A 165 0.77 0.91 -8.94
CA PRO A 165 0.92 1.68 -7.69
C PRO A 165 1.89 2.87 -7.80
N GLU A 166 2.87 2.78 -8.70
CA GLU A 166 3.83 3.83 -9.05
C GLU A 166 3.13 5.13 -9.47
N LEU A 167 1.94 5.07 -10.06
CA LEU A 167 1.14 6.24 -10.39
C LEU A 167 0.73 7.02 -9.13
N VAL A 168 0.42 6.33 -8.03
CA VAL A 168 0.10 7.00 -6.75
C VAL A 168 1.34 7.72 -6.23
N THR A 169 2.50 7.08 -6.31
CA THR A 169 3.79 7.67 -5.92
C THR A 169 4.13 8.88 -6.79
N LEU A 170 3.90 8.80 -8.10
CA LEU A 170 4.09 9.89 -9.05
C LEU A 170 3.21 11.08 -8.69
N LEU A 171 1.91 10.86 -8.48
CA LEU A 171 0.95 11.90 -8.09
C LEU A 171 1.23 12.50 -6.70
N ALA A 172 1.92 11.78 -5.82
CA ALA A 172 2.31 12.26 -4.49
C ALA A 172 3.52 13.21 -4.50
N ARG A 173 4.20 13.38 -5.64
CA ARG A 173 5.33 14.31 -5.74
C ARG A 173 4.89 15.76 -5.52
N SER A 174 5.79 16.56 -4.94
CA SER A 174 5.52 17.97 -4.60
C SER A 174 5.21 18.84 -5.82
N ASP A 175 5.86 18.58 -6.95
CA ASP A 175 5.64 19.26 -8.23
C ASP A 175 4.31 18.92 -8.90
N LEU A 176 3.67 17.80 -8.52
CA LEU A 176 2.36 17.35 -9.03
C LEU A 176 1.21 17.54 -8.04
N ARG A 177 1.43 18.27 -6.94
CA ARG A 177 0.41 18.54 -5.91
C ARG A 177 -0.89 19.10 -6.50
N GLN A 178 -0.80 19.98 -7.51
CA GLN A 178 -1.96 20.58 -8.17
C GLN A 178 -2.76 19.59 -9.02
N VAL A 179 -2.10 18.57 -9.58
CA VAL A 179 -2.75 17.47 -10.30
C VAL A 179 -3.46 16.59 -9.29
N ALA A 180 -2.78 16.20 -8.20
CA ALA A 180 -3.32 15.33 -7.16
C ALA A 180 -4.58 15.89 -6.49
N GLN A 181 -4.68 17.22 -6.35
CA GLN A 181 -5.86 17.92 -5.83
C GLN A 181 -7.07 17.88 -6.78
N ARG A 182 -6.86 17.65 -8.08
CA ARG A 182 -7.95 17.47 -9.06
C ARG A 182 -8.41 16.02 -9.21
N VAL A 183 -7.82 15.09 -8.45
CA VAL A 183 -8.26 13.70 -8.43
C VAL A 183 -9.47 13.56 -7.53
N VAL A 184 -10.64 13.40 -8.14
CA VAL A 184 -11.94 13.31 -7.48
C VAL A 184 -12.22 11.91 -6.93
N ALA A 185 -11.62 10.89 -7.52
CA ALA A 185 -11.80 9.51 -7.10
C ALA A 185 -10.50 8.71 -7.24
N ARG A 186 -10.22 7.85 -6.26
CA ARG A 186 -9.11 6.89 -6.27
C ARG A 186 -9.63 5.52 -5.88
N TYR A 187 -9.33 4.51 -6.69
CA TYR A 187 -9.58 3.11 -6.33
C TYR A 187 -8.30 2.30 -6.57
N HIS A 188 -8.02 1.36 -5.66
CA HIS A 188 -6.90 0.45 -5.77
C HIS A 188 -7.41 -0.99 -5.90
N LEU A 189 -7.31 -1.54 -7.11
CA LEU A 189 -7.71 -2.89 -7.44
C LEU A 189 -6.73 -3.91 -6.86
N GLN A 190 -7.20 -4.65 -5.87
CA GLN A 190 -6.47 -5.71 -5.20
C GLN A 190 -6.58 -7.04 -5.95
N HIS A 191 -5.67 -7.97 -5.64
CA HIS A 191 -5.74 -9.36 -6.06
C HIS A 191 -7.04 -10.05 -5.61
N LEU A 192 -7.37 -11.18 -6.26
CA LEU A 192 -8.48 -12.02 -5.84
C LEU A 192 -8.16 -12.68 -4.50
N SER A 193 -9.14 -12.75 -3.62
CA SER A 193 -9.07 -13.53 -2.39
C SER A 193 -9.10 -15.04 -2.69
N LYS A 194 -8.71 -15.86 -1.70
CA LYS A 194 -8.75 -17.32 -1.81
C LYS A 194 -10.13 -17.85 -2.23
N ILE A 195 -11.20 -17.23 -1.73
CA ILE A 195 -12.58 -17.62 -2.04
C ILE A 195 -12.92 -17.24 -3.49
N GLU A 196 -12.50 -16.03 -3.92
CA GLU A 196 -12.74 -15.55 -5.29
C GLU A 196 -11.98 -16.35 -6.35
N VAL A 197 -10.82 -16.95 -6.04
CA VAL A 197 -10.05 -17.76 -7.01
C VAL A 197 -10.87 -18.94 -7.54
N SER A 198 -11.61 -19.64 -6.68
CA SER A 198 -12.48 -20.75 -7.10
C SER A 198 -13.54 -20.26 -8.10
N ALA A 199 -14.28 -19.23 -7.70
CA ALA A 199 -15.33 -18.63 -8.53
C ALA A 199 -14.78 -18.09 -9.86
N TYR A 200 -13.58 -17.48 -9.83
CA TYR A 200 -12.88 -16.99 -11.02
C TYR A 200 -12.55 -18.12 -12.00
N VAL A 201 -11.95 -19.21 -11.51
CA VAL A 201 -11.60 -20.38 -12.35
C VAL A 201 -12.85 -21.02 -12.93
N ALA A 202 -13.89 -21.20 -12.11
CA ALA A 202 -15.17 -21.74 -12.54
C ALA A 202 -15.84 -20.86 -13.60
N HIS A 203 -15.86 -19.53 -13.41
CA HIS A 203 -16.38 -18.56 -14.38
C HIS A 203 -15.71 -18.71 -15.74
N ARG A 204 -14.37 -18.69 -15.77
CA ARG A 204 -13.63 -18.76 -17.03
C ARG A 204 -13.81 -20.10 -17.75
N LEU A 205 -13.86 -21.20 -17.02
CA LEU A 205 -14.19 -22.51 -17.59
C LEU A 205 -15.62 -22.55 -18.13
N GLY A 206 -16.58 -21.95 -17.41
CA GLY A 206 -17.97 -21.86 -17.84
C GLY A 206 -18.15 -21.06 -19.13
N VAL A 207 -17.51 -19.89 -19.24
CA VAL A 207 -17.53 -19.05 -20.45
C VAL A 207 -16.95 -19.81 -21.66
N ALA A 208 -15.90 -20.62 -21.46
CA ALA A 208 -15.34 -21.47 -22.52
C ALA A 208 -16.18 -22.72 -22.86
N GLY A 209 -17.33 -22.92 -22.21
CA GLY A 209 -18.25 -24.02 -22.46
C GLY A 209 -17.94 -25.31 -21.69
N SER A 210 -17.10 -25.27 -20.66
CA SER A 210 -16.77 -26.46 -19.87
C SER A 210 -18.00 -27.00 -19.13
N GLN A 211 -18.33 -28.26 -19.37
CA GLN A 211 -19.42 -28.96 -18.67
C GLN A 211 -18.94 -29.75 -17.43
N THR A 212 -17.62 -29.91 -17.30
CA THR A 212 -16.99 -30.66 -16.21
C THR A 212 -16.02 -29.78 -15.42
N LYS A 213 -15.73 -30.19 -14.19
CA LYS A 213 -14.74 -29.54 -13.33
C LYS A 213 -13.33 -30.00 -13.71
N LEU A 214 -12.76 -29.40 -14.76
CA LEU A 214 -11.41 -29.73 -15.26
C LEU A 214 -10.30 -29.44 -14.24
N ILE A 215 -10.52 -28.49 -13.32
CA ILE A 215 -9.61 -28.17 -12.22
C ILE A 215 -10.39 -28.32 -10.91
N PRO A 216 -10.08 -29.34 -10.09
CA PRO A 216 -10.81 -29.61 -8.85
C PRO A 216 -10.67 -28.50 -7.80
N GLU A 217 -11.73 -28.33 -6.99
CA GLU A 217 -11.76 -27.34 -5.91
C GLU A 217 -10.65 -27.55 -4.87
N SER A 218 -10.25 -28.81 -4.64
CA SER A 218 -9.14 -29.17 -3.76
C SER A 218 -7.81 -28.52 -4.16
N LEU A 219 -7.65 -28.14 -5.43
CA LEU A 219 -6.45 -27.49 -5.94
C LEU A 219 -6.46 -25.96 -5.79
N MET A 220 -7.60 -25.33 -5.49
CA MET A 220 -7.71 -23.86 -5.42
C MET A 220 -6.82 -23.26 -4.32
N GLY A 221 -6.69 -23.95 -3.19
CA GLY A 221 -5.77 -23.54 -2.14
C GLY A 221 -4.30 -23.56 -2.57
N LEU A 222 -3.89 -24.55 -3.37
CA LEU A 222 -2.54 -24.62 -3.94
C LEU A 222 -2.35 -23.52 -5.00
N LEU A 223 -3.32 -23.35 -5.90
CA LEU A 223 -3.30 -22.33 -6.94
C LEU A 223 -3.17 -20.92 -6.34
N PHE A 224 -3.98 -20.59 -5.32
CA PHE A 224 -3.91 -19.31 -4.61
C PHE A 224 -2.54 -19.12 -3.95
N ARG A 225 -2.00 -20.13 -3.25
CA ARG A 225 -0.66 -20.02 -2.62
C ARG A 225 0.46 -19.80 -3.64
N ARG A 226 0.33 -20.33 -4.86
CA ARG A 226 1.34 -20.18 -5.92
C ARG A 226 1.22 -18.83 -6.63
N THR A 227 0.01 -18.34 -6.85
CA THR A 227 -0.26 -17.16 -7.68
C THR A 227 -0.49 -15.89 -6.88
N GLY A 228 -0.72 -15.98 -5.57
CA GLY A 228 -1.10 -14.85 -4.73
C GLY A 228 -2.48 -14.27 -5.06
N GLY A 229 -3.30 -14.96 -5.85
CA GLY A 229 -4.59 -14.44 -6.32
C GLY A 229 -4.49 -13.49 -7.52
N VAL A 230 -3.33 -13.40 -8.18
CA VAL A 230 -3.15 -12.57 -9.39
C VAL A 230 -3.84 -13.24 -10.60
N PRO A 231 -4.88 -12.64 -11.20
CA PRO A 231 -5.61 -13.23 -12.34
C PRO A 231 -4.70 -13.67 -13.50
N ARG A 232 -3.75 -12.83 -13.91
CA ARG A 232 -2.80 -13.18 -15.00
C ARG A 232 -1.97 -14.43 -14.69
N LEU A 233 -1.50 -14.57 -13.45
CA LEU A 233 -0.72 -15.75 -13.04
C LEU A 233 -1.61 -16.99 -12.92
N ILE A 234 -2.83 -16.83 -12.40
CA ILE A 234 -3.83 -17.91 -12.37
C ILE A 234 -4.06 -18.44 -13.79
N ASN A 235 -4.29 -17.56 -14.75
CA ASN A 235 -4.50 -17.93 -16.14
C ASN A 235 -3.32 -18.73 -16.71
N LEU A 236 -2.11 -18.20 -16.58
CA LEU A 236 -0.91 -18.85 -17.08
C LEU A 236 -0.71 -20.25 -16.46
N VAL A 237 -0.90 -20.38 -15.15
CA VAL A 237 -0.74 -21.66 -14.44
C VAL A 237 -1.83 -22.65 -14.85
N CYS A 238 -3.09 -22.21 -14.94
CA CYS A 238 -4.20 -23.07 -15.34
C CYS A 238 -4.10 -23.52 -16.80
N ASP A 239 -3.73 -22.62 -17.72
CA ASP A 239 -3.50 -22.94 -19.13
C ASP A 239 -2.41 -24.02 -19.27
N ARG A 240 -1.27 -23.81 -18.59
CA ARG A 240 -0.17 -24.78 -18.57
C ARG A 240 -0.58 -26.10 -17.93
N ALA A 241 -1.41 -26.08 -16.89
CA ALA A 241 -1.87 -27.28 -16.21
C ALA A 241 -2.86 -28.10 -17.07
N LEU A 242 -3.75 -27.44 -17.82
CA LEU A 242 -4.63 -28.11 -18.79
C LEU A 242 -3.81 -28.75 -19.91
N LEU A 243 -2.80 -28.05 -20.43
CA LEU A 243 -1.88 -28.61 -21.41
C LEU A 243 -1.14 -29.84 -20.85
N GLY A 244 -0.64 -29.77 -19.61
CA GLY A 244 0.02 -30.89 -18.96
C GLY A 244 -0.90 -32.10 -18.74
N ALA A 245 -2.15 -31.87 -18.32
CA ALA A 245 -3.14 -32.93 -18.17
C ALA A 245 -3.48 -33.60 -19.52
N TYR A 246 -3.61 -32.81 -20.59
CA TYR A 246 -3.79 -33.32 -21.94
C TYR A 246 -2.63 -34.21 -22.39
N VAL A 247 -1.38 -33.75 -22.21
CA VAL A 247 -0.18 -34.53 -22.59
C VAL A 247 -0.06 -35.83 -21.79
N GLU A 248 -0.48 -35.85 -20.53
CA GLU A 248 -0.49 -37.04 -19.68
C GLU A 248 -1.75 -37.92 -19.85
N GLY A 249 -2.65 -37.59 -20.79
CA GLY A 249 -3.88 -38.36 -21.04
C GLY A 249 -4.88 -38.32 -19.87
N LYS A 250 -4.81 -37.30 -19.01
CA LYS A 250 -5.69 -37.13 -17.84
C LYS A 250 -6.93 -36.31 -18.20
N GLN A 251 -8.08 -36.70 -17.67
CA GLN A 251 -9.36 -35.98 -17.88
C GLN A 251 -9.50 -34.74 -16.99
N VAL A 252 -8.71 -34.66 -15.91
CA VAL A 252 -8.78 -33.61 -14.89
C VAL A 252 -7.37 -33.26 -14.44
N VAL A 253 -7.13 -31.99 -14.12
CA VAL A 253 -5.85 -31.53 -13.57
C VAL A 253 -5.63 -32.13 -12.18
N THR A 254 -4.50 -32.81 -12.02
CA THR A 254 -4.05 -33.38 -10.74
C THR A 254 -3.07 -32.44 -10.02
N GLU A 255 -2.90 -32.61 -8.71
CA GLU A 255 -1.96 -31.79 -7.93
C GLU A 255 -0.51 -31.81 -8.46
N PRO A 256 0.07 -32.96 -8.86
CA PRO A 256 1.43 -32.98 -9.43
C PRO A 256 1.55 -32.15 -10.70
N VAL A 257 0.55 -32.25 -11.59
CA VAL A 257 0.49 -31.47 -12.84
C VAL A 257 0.41 -29.99 -12.55
N LEU A 258 -0.43 -29.57 -11.59
CA LEU A 258 -0.56 -28.17 -11.22
C LEU A 258 0.73 -27.61 -10.59
N ARG A 259 1.40 -28.38 -9.71
CA ARG A 259 2.69 -27.96 -9.14
C ARG A 259 3.76 -27.80 -10.21
N LYS A 260 3.82 -28.74 -11.17
CA LYS A 260 4.74 -28.69 -12.30
C LYS A 260 4.48 -27.45 -13.16
N ALA A 261 3.22 -27.25 -13.56
CA ALA A 261 2.80 -26.07 -14.32
C ALA A 261 3.13 -24.75 -13.60
N ALA A 262 2.85 -24.67 -12.30
CA ALA A 262 3.19 -23.49 -11.51
C ALA A 262 4.70 -23.24 -11.44
N ALA A 263 5.52 -24.29 -11.31
CA ALA A 263 6.97 -24.17 -11.27
C ALA A 263 7.57 -23.74 -12.63
N GLU A 264 6.99 -24.22 -13.74
CA GLU A 264 7.39 -23.83 -15.10
C GLU A 264 7.05 -22.36 -15.39
N VAL A 265 5.85 -21.92 -15.02
CA VAL A 265 5.35 -20.56 -15.30
C VAL A 265 5.99 -19.51 -14.39
N LEU A 266 6.03 -19.78 -13.08
CA LEU A 266 6.44 -18.80 -12.07
C LEU A 266 7.95 -18.85 -11.79
N GLY A 267 8.64 -19.81 -12.40
CA GLY A 267 10.00 -20.17 -12.07
C GLY A 267 10.09 -20.92 -10.74
N THR A 268 11.09 -21.78 -10.61
CA THR A 268 11.47 -22.31 -9.31
C THR A 268 12.18 -21.21 -8.54
N ARG A 269 11.57 -20.71 -7.48
CA ARG A 269 12.29 -19.93 -6.47
C ARG A 269 13.32 -20.89 -5.86
N LYS A 270 14.53 -20.96 -6.43
CA LYS A 270 15.64 -21.78 -5.90
C LYS A 270 15.79 -21.42 -4.44
N SER A 271 15.27 -22.29 -3.59
CA SER A 271 15.29 -22.10 -2.16
C SER A 271 16.75 -21.98 -1.75
N ARG A 272 17.13 -20.87 -1.10
CA ARG A 272 18.46 -20.69 -0.50
C ARG A 272 18.73 -21.64 0.69
N THR A 273 17.82 -22.56 0.97
CA THR A 273 17.87 -23.51 2.09
C THR A 273 19.07 -24.47 2.12
N PRO A 274 19.68 -24.96 1.02
CA PRO A 274 20.82 -25.87 1.17
C PRO A 274 22.06 -25.15 1.73
N ARG A 275 22.19 -23.83 1.52
CA ARG A 275 23.31 -23.05 2.07
C ARG A 275 23.15 -22.75 3.57
N ILE A 276 21.92 -22.53 4.03
CA ILE A 276 21.63 -22.29 5.45
C ILE A 276 21.77 -23.60 6.24
N ALA A 277 21.27 -24.72 5.71
CA ALA A 277 21.45 -26.03 6.33
C ALA A 277 22.93 -26.44 6.40
N ALA A 278 23.71 -26.20 5.33
CA ALA A 278 25.14 -26.42 5.35
C ALA A 278 25.89 -25.52 6.34
N ALA A 279 25.49 -24.24 6.47
CA ALA A 279 26.07 -23.33 7.46
C ALA A 279 25.76 -23.76 8.90
N ILE A 280 24.53 -24.21 9.18
CA ILE A 280 24.14 -24.74 10.49
C ILE A 280 24.94 -26.01 10.82
N ALA A 281 25.10 -26.92 9.85
CA ALA A 281 25.91 -28.13 10.03
C ALA A 281 27.39 -27.82 10.29
N ALA A 282 27.96 -26.84 9.57
CA ALA A 282 29.35 -26.41 9.78
C ALA A 282 29.56 -25.77 11.16
N ILE A 283 28.61 -24.94 11.63
CA ILE A 283 28.65 -24.35 12.97
C ILE A 283 28.53 -25.44 14.04
N ALA A 284 27.63 -26.42 13.87
CA ALA A 284 27.49 -27.53 14.80
C ALA A 284 28.77 -28.37 14.90
N LEU A 285 29.46 -28.61 13.78
CA LEU A 285 30.76 -29.29 13.75
C LEU A 285 31.85 -28.50 14.47
N LEU A 286 31.92 -27.18 14.29
CA LEU A 286 32.89 -26.32 14.99
C LEU A 286 32.63 -26.30 16.50
N VAL A 287 31.37 -26.24 16.93
CA VAL A 287 31.00 -26.30 18.36
C VAL A 287 31.37 -27.66 18.96
N ALA A 288 31.09 -28.75 18.25
CA ALA A 288 31.47 -30.09 18.70
C ALA A 288 32.99 -30.25 18.81
N ALA A 289 33.75 -29.76 17.84
CA ALA A 289 35.21 -29.77 17.87
C ALA A 289 35.78 -28.91 19.02
N GLY A 290 35.20 -27.73 19.25
CA GLY A 290 35.59 -26.85 20.37
C GLY A 290 35.29 -27.48 21.74
N ALA A 291 34.14 -28.12 21.90
CA ALA A 291 33.78 -28.84 23.12
C ALA A 291 34.71 -30.03 23.38
N TRP A 292 35.01 -30.81 22.34
CA TRP A 292 35.98 -31.92 22.42
C TRP A 292 37.37 -31.42 22.84
N TYR A 293 37.85 -30.32 22.24
CA TYR A 293 39.13 -29.72 22.58
C TYR A 293 39.18 -29.19 24.03
N ALA A 294 38.11 -28.56 24.51
CA ALA A 294 38.02 -28.06 25.88
C ALA A 294 38.06 -29.20 26.92
N VAL A 295 37.34 -30.29 26.67
CA VAL A 295 37.38 -31.49 27.53
C VAL A 295 38.78 -32.11 27.55
N HIS A 296 39.44 -32.20 26.40
CA HIS A 296 40.80 -32.74 26.33
C HIS A 296 41.84 -31.84 27.02
N ARG A 297 41.72 -30.51 26.97
CA ARG A 297 42.62 -29.62 27.75
C ARG A 297 42.38 -29.72 29.25
N ALA A 298 41.12 -29.84 29.68
CA ALA A 298 40.79 -29.97 31.11
C ALA A 298 41.35 -31.27 31.71
N ALA A 299 41.47 -32.35 30.91
CA ALA A 299 42.08 -33.60 31.34
C ALA A 299 43.63 -33.57 31.44
N VAL A 300 44.29 -32.50 30.98
CA VAL A 300 45.76 -32.39 30.89
C VAL A 300 46.34 -31.32 31.83
N LEU A 301 45.51 -30.64 32.64
CA LEU A 301 46.01 -29.70 33.65
C LEU A 301 46.45 -30.45 34.93
N PRO A 302 47.74 -30.38 35.32
CA PRO A 302 48.18 -30.91 36.61
C PRO A 302 47.68 -30.03 37.77
N PRO A 303 47.48 -30.59 38.98
CA PRO A 303 46.99 -29.85 40.12
C PRO A 303 47.98 -28.74 40.52
N THR A 304 47.46 -27.53 40.67
CA THR A 304 48.19 -26.37 41.17
C THR A 304 48.54 -26.58 42.64
N VAL A 305 49.82 -26.83 42.92
CA VAL A 305 50.37 -26.87 44.27
C VAL A 305 50.49 -25.43 44.79
N SER A 306 49.80 -25.15 45.89
CA SER A 306 49.95 -23.91 46.65
C SER A 306 51.25 -23.95 47.46
N GLN A 307 52.07 -22.91 47.38
CA GLN A 307 53.14 -22.65 48.35
C GLN A 307 53.00 -21.26 48.99
N PRO A 308 53.40 -21.09 50.27
CA PRO A 308 53.12 -19.91 51.07
C PRO A 308 54.14 -18.78 50.87
N ALA A 309 53.71 -17.59 51.28
CA ALA A 309 54.41 -16.31 51.19
C ALA A 309 55.70 -16.21 52.00
N GLU A 310 56.68 -15.51 51.44
CA GLU A 310 57.82 -14.95 52.16
C GLU A 310 58.04 -13.50 51.71
N SER A 311 58.17 -12.62 52.70
CA SER A 311 58.18 -11.16 52.60
C SER A 311 59.61 -10.62 52.54
N ALA A 312 59.89 -9.66 51.64
CA ALA A 312 61.00 -8.70 51.84
C ALA A 312 60.85 -7.44 50.93
N THR A 313 60.42 -6.34 51.57
CA THR A 313 60.98 -4.97 51.60
C THR A 313 61.69 -4.33 50.38
N ALA A 314 61.12 -3.20 49.95
CA ALA A 314 61.69 -1.88 49.59
C ALA A 314 62.89 -1.73 48.63
N GLN A 315 62.70 -0.92 47.56
CA GLN A 315 63.37 0.38 47.34
C GLN A 315 63.04 1.00 45.94
N SER A 316 62.67 2.28 45.94
CA SER A 316 62.84 3.26 44.83
C SER A 316 64.28 3.85 44.91
N PRO A 317 64.86 4.62 43.94
CA PRO A 317 64.24 5.48 42.90
C PRO A 317 65.00 5.59 41.53
N GLU A 318 64.57 6.56 40.71
CA GLU A 318 65.32 7.38 39.71
C GLU A 318 65.46 6.94 38.22
N GLY A 319 65.18 7.91 37.33
CA GLY A 319 65.17 7.83 35.85
C GLY A 319 66.55 8.00 35.19
N PRO A 320 66.72 8.63 33.98
CA PRO A 320 65.77 9.45 33.21
C PRO A 320 65.81 9.28 31.64
N SER A 321 64.98 10.08 30.96
CA SER A 321 65.28 10.83 29.71
C SER A 321 65.27 10.12 28.34
N LYS A 322 64.27 10.44 27.48
CA LYS A 322 64.36 11.51 26.44
C LYS A 322 63.10 11.54 25.54
N ALA A 323 62.49 12.73 25.47
CA ALA A 323 61.72 13.25 24.31
C ALA A 323 62.75 13.98 23.37
N PRO A 324 62.42 14.69 22.25
CA PRO A 324 61.17 15.41 21.95
C PRO A 324 60.74 15.48 20.45
N ALA A 325 59.56 16.06 20.18
CA ALA A 325 59.43 17.25 19.31
C ALA A 325 57.98 17.76 19.27
N LEU A 326 57.86 19.07 19.52
CA LEU A 326 56.67 19.91 19.56
C LEU A 326 56.19 20.31 18.16
N SER A 327 54.92 20.74 18.03
CA SER A 327 54.58 22.16 17.85
C SER A 327 53.07 22.39 17.84
N ALA A 328 52.66 23.49 18.46
CA ALA A 328 51.30 23.94 18.68
C ALA A 328 51.18 25.43 18.27
N ALA A 329 49.95 25.94 18.43
CA ALA A 329 49.47 27.32 18.25
C ALA A 329 49.02 27.66 16.81
N GLY A 330 47.87 28.29 16.56
CA GLY A 330 46.88 28.94 17.43
C GLY A 330 46.34 30.16 16.68
N SER A 331 45.05 30.49 16.82
CA SER A 331 44.53 31.88 16.87
C SER A 331 43.01 31.92 16.92
N ALA A 332 42.53 32.86 17.73
CA ALA A 332 41.15 33.28 17.90
C ALA A 332 40.87 34.56 17.07
N VAL A 333 39.59 34.95 16.95
CA VAL A 333 39.00 36.26 17.31
C VAL A 333 37.73 36.58 16.46
N SER A 334 36.64 36.85 17.21
CA SER A 334 35.48 37.76 17.07
C SER A 334 34.90 38.21 15.72
N ASP A 335 33.56 38.29 15.61
CA ASP A 335 32.79 39.56 15.73
C ASP A 335 31.26 39.31 15.83
N SER A 336 30.44 40.37 15.87
CA SER A 336 29.32 40.64 16.78
C SER A 336 27.91 40.85 16.16
N ALA A 337 26.85 40.59 16.98
CA ALA A 337 25.50 41.23 17.12
C ALA A 337 24.56 41.48 15.88
N PRO A 338 23.23 41.79 16.01
CA PRO A 338 22.41 42.13 17.19
C PRO A 338 21.02 41.44 17.32
N ARG A 339 20.28 41.83 18.38
CA ARG A 339 18.90 41.47 18.78
C ARG A 339 17.82 42.15 17.90
N ASP A 340 16.68 41.50 17.64
CA ASP A 340 15.35 41.85 18.22
C ASP A 340 14.12 41.11 17.62
N VAL A 341 13.22 40.73 18.54
CA VAL A 341 11.74 40.61 18.50
C VAL A 341 11.03 39.58 17.58
N ALA A 342 10.74 38.43 18.20
CA ALA A 342 9.43 37.77 18.38
C ALA A 342 8.34 37.78 17.26
N ALA A 343 8.07 36.57 16.73
CA ALA A 343 6.73 36.01 16.56
C ALA A 343 6.82 34.49 16.35
N THR A 344 7.02 33.73 17.44
CA THR A 344 7.07 32.26 17.40
C THR A 344 5.73 31.68 17.82
N THR A 345 5.00 31.07 16.88
CA THR A 345 3.94 30.10 17.22
C THR A 345 4.62 28.82 17.70
N PRO A 346 4.32 28.27 18.89
CA PRO A 346 5.08 27.15 19.41
C PRO A 346 4.77 25.87 18.63
N MET A 347 5.84 25.20 18.19
CA MET A 347 5.83 23.77 17.89
C MET A 347 5.34 23.01 19.12
N VAL A 348 4.37 22.12 18.92
CA VAL A 348 3.83 21.24 19.96
C VAL A 348 4.91 20.21 20.34
N GLU A 349 5.45 20.37 21.54
CA GLU A 349 6.31 19.41 22.22
C GLU A 349 5.51 18.15 22.56
N ALA A 350 6.02 16.99 22.13
CA ALA A 350 5.40 15.69 22.40
C ALA A 350 5.45 15.40 23.91
N ALA A 351 4.27 15.12 24.51
CA ALA A 351 4.16 14.72 25.91
C ALA A 351 5.05 13.49 26.23
N PRO A 352 5.60 13.39 27.46
CA PRO A 352 6.68 12.46 27.75
C PRO A 352 6.25 11.00 27.60
N LEU A 353 7.13 10.23 26.94
CA LEU A 353 7.02 8.80 26.72
C LEU A 353 6.83 8.05 28.05
N LEU A 354 5.83 7.16 28.09
CA LEU A 354 5.54 6.24 29.19
C LEU A 354 6.81 5.47 29.64
N HIS A 355 7.17 5.56 30.91
CA HIS A 355 8.32 4.84 31.48
C HIS A 355 8.11 3.31 31.44
N ALA A 356 9.16 2.57 31.06
CA ALA A 356 9.18 1.12 31.06
C ALA A 356 9.01 0.58 32.49
N GLY A 357 7.84 -0.01 32.80
CA GLY A 357 7.56 -0.61 34.11
C GLY A 357 6.11 -0.47 34.59
N GLN A 358 5.32 0.44 34.03
CA GLN A 358 3.95 0.70 34.49
C GLN A 358 2.95 -0.41 34.17
N THR A 359 1.98 -0.64 35.07
CA THR A 359 0.87 -1.57 34.83
C THR A 359 -0.11 -0.99 33.79
N PRO A 360 -0.90 -1.83 33.08
CA PRO A 360 -1.88 -1.34 32.10
C PRO A 360 -2.85 -0.30 32.66
N GLU A 361 -3.23 -0.43 33.94
CA GLU A 361 -4.13 0.50 34.61
C GLU A 361 -3.49 1.88 34.85
N GLN A 362 -2.21 1.91 35.17
CA GLN A 362 -1.46 3.16 35.34
C GLN A 362 -1.26 3.88 34.01
N ALA A 363 -1.00 3.12 32.95
CA ALA A 363 -0.89 3.67 31.59
C ALA A 363 -2.22 4.26 31.11
N GLU A 364 -3.35 3.58 31.39
CA GLU A 364 -4.69 4.09 31.09
C GLU A 364 -5.00 5.36 31.90
N ALA A 365 -4.70 5.38 33.20
CA ALA A 365 -4.90 6.57 34.03
C ALA A 365 -4.06 7.77 33.58
N ALA A 366 -2.81 7.54 33.16
CA ALA A 366 -1.92 8.59 32.63
C ALA A 366 -2.43 9.15 31.29
N ALA A 367 -2.91 8.27 30.40
CA ALA A 367 -3.56 8.65 29.15
C ALA A 367 -4.78 9.55 29.38
N PHE A 368 -5.71 9.13 30.23
CA PHE A 368 -6.90 9.93 30.55
C PHE A 368 -6.55 11.26 31.23
N ARG A 369 -5.54 11.29 32.11
CA ARG A 369 -5.08 12.54 32.73
C ARG A 369 -4.51 13.52 31.70
N ALA A 370 -3.70 13.03 30.75
CA ALA A 370 -3.12 13.87 29.70
C ALA A 370 -4.20 14.44 28.75
N VAL A 371 -5.22 13.65 28.42
CA VAL A 371 -6.33 14.10 27.57
C VAL A 371 -7.23 15.08 28.30
N LEU A 372 -7.67 14.78 29.53
CA LEU A 372 -8.60 15.63 30.29
C LEU A 372 -7.98 16.95 30.74
N ALA A 373 -6.66 17.00 30.97
CA ALA A 373 -5.95 18.24 31.23
C ALA A 373 -6.11 19.27 30.09
N ARG A 374 -6.22 18.80 28.83
CA ARG A 374 -6.47 19.69 27.66
C ARG A 374 -7.88 20.30 27.64
N PHE A 375 -8.78 19.77 28.46
CA PHE A 375 -10.14 20.26 28.67
C PHE A 375 -10.30 20.98 30.02
N GLY A 376 -9.20 21.27 30.72
CA GLY A 376 -9.22 21.95 32.02
C GLY A 376 -9.76 21.10 33.18
N GLN A 377 -9.87 19.78 33.01
CA GLN A 377 -10.42 18.85 33.99
C GLN A 377 -9.32 18.07 34.72
N ILE A 378 -9.42 17.95 36.05
CA ILE A 378 -8.44 17.24 36.88
C ILE A 378 -8.88 15.79 37.08
N TYR A 379 -8.24 14.85 36.38
CA TYR A 379 -8.51 13.42 36.54
C TYR A 379 -7.84 12.84 37.79
N SER A 380 -8.66 12.55 38.80
CA SER A 380 -8.24 11.82 40.00
C SER A 380 -8.95 10.46 40.07
N PRO A 381 -8.27 9.33 39.82
CA PRO A 381 -8.87 8.01 39.80
C PRO A 381 -9.06 7.49 41.24
N HIS A 382 -10.08 7.96 41.94
CA HIS A 382 -10.48 7.41 43.24
C HIS A 382 -11.85 6.73 43.11
N GLY A 383 -11.94 5.44 43.50
CA GLY A 383 -13.18 4.65 43.47
C GLY A 383 -13.34 3.69 42.27
N ARG A 384 -14.56 3.17 42.06
CA ARG A 384 -14.91 2.15 41.05
C ARG A 384 -15.15 2.71 39.63
N SER A 385 -15.16 4.02 39.45
CA SER A 385 -15.40 4.70 38.16
C SER A 385 -14.07 5.11 37.52
N ARG A 386 -13.64 4.39 36.47
CA ARG A 386 -12.40 4.64 35.71
C ARG A 386 -12.70 4.87 34.23
N GLY A 387 -11.81 5.61 33.55
CA GLY A 387 -11.86 5.79 32.10
C GLY A 387 -13.13 6.50 31.62
N CYS A 388 -13.77 5.99 30.57
CA CYS A 388 -14.96 6.62 29.98
C CYS A 388 -16.11 6.85 30.97
N ARG A 389 -16.28 5.99 31.98
CA ARG A 389 -17.31 6.19 33.01
C ARG A 389 -17.09 7.44 33.87
N TYR A 390 -15.83 7.83 34.08
CA TYR A 390 -15.51 9.08 34.79
C TYR A 390 -15.81 10.29 33.90
N VAL A 391 -15.52 10.18 32.61
CA VAL A 391 -15.74 11.24 31.62
C VAL A 391 -17.22 11.51 31.39
N GLU A 392 -18.04 10.45 31.32
CA GLU A 392 -19.50 10.56 31.23
C GLU A 392 -20.12 11.20 32.47
N ALA A 393 -19.58 10.90 33.67
CA ALA A 393 -20.01 11.53 34.91
C ALA A 393 -19.64 13.04 34.98
N ALA A 394 -18.60 13.45 34.24
CA ALA A 394 -18.20 14.85 34.07
C ALA A 394 -18.96 15.55 32.92
N GLY A 395 -19.99 14.90 32.33
CA GLY A 395 -20.83 15.48 31.29
C GLY A 395 -20.25 15.46 29.88
N LEU A 396 -19.22 14.65 29.64
CA LEU A 396 -18.53 14.53 28.34
C LEU A 396 -18.79 13.16 27.70
N SER A 397 -18.94 13.14 26.37
CA SER A 397 -19.07 11.89 25.60
C SER A 397 -17.69 11.24 25.44
N CYS A 398 -17.58 9.95 25.77
CA CYS A 398 -16.32 9.21 25.67
C CYS A 398 -16.43 8.04 24.69
N PHE A 399 -15.49 7.97 23.74
CA PHE A 399 -15.35 6.84 22.84
C PHE A 399 -13.99 6.18 23.05
N SER A 400 -13.98 4.86 23.29
CA SER A 400 -12.74 4.09 23.43
C SER A 400 -12.79 2.83 22.59
N ALA A 401 -11.70 2.55 21.86
CA ALA A 401 -11.57 1.36 21.02
C ALA A 401 -10.21 0.65 21.27
N GLN A 402 -10.20 -0.68 21.18
CA GLN A 402 -8.99 -1.51 21.24
C GLN A 402 -8.58 -1.89 19.81
N GLY A 403 -7.35 -1.57 19.40
CA GLY A 403 -6.87 -1.84 18.04
C GLY A 403 -5.35 -2.02 17.93
N GLN A 404 -4.90 -2.60 16.81
CA GLN A 404 -3.50 -2.52 16.39
C GLN A 404 -3.28 -1.17 15.67
N TYR A 405 -2.05 -0.66 15.64
CA TYR A 405 -1.70 0.69 15.12
C TYR A 405 -2.19 1.01 13.68
N ARG A 406 -2.67 0.01 12.92
CA ARG A 406 -3.34 0.16 11.61
C ARG A 406 -4.84 0.47 11.65
N GLY A 407 -5.49 0.42 12.81
CA GLY A 407 -6.92 0.72 12.99
C GLY A 407 -7.23 2.18 13.32
N LEU A 408 -6.25 3.08 13.25
CA LEU A 408 -6.45 4.52 13.51
C LEU A 408 -7.27 5.23 12.42
N SER A 409 -7.44 4.61 11.25
CA SER A 409 -8.27 5.12 10.15
C SER A 409 -9.77 5.10 10.46
N ASP A 410 -10.23 4.20 11.33
CA ASP A 410 -11.66 4.12 11.69
C ASP A 410 -12.06 5.27 12.62
N LEU A 411 -11.13 5.84 13.39
CA LEU A 411 -11.37 7.00 14.25
C LEU A 411 -11.36 8.34 13.49
N GLN A 412 -10.65 8.44 12.37
CA GLN A 412 -10.73 9.63 11.49
C GLN A 412 -12.10 9.79 10.83
N SER A 413 -12.84 8.68 10.64
CA SER A 413 -14.22 8.74 10.16
C SER A 413 -15.20 9.30 11.21
N ALA A 414 -14.88 9.16 12.51
CA ALA A 414 -15.68 9.72 13.59
C ALA A 414 -15.49 11.25 13.75
N ASP A 415 -14.30 11.78 13.41
CA ASP A 415 -14.01 13.22 13.40
C ASP A 415 -14.94 13.99 12.45
N HIS A 416 -15.38 13.38 11.34
CA HIS A 416 -16.31 14.01 10.40
C HIS A 416 -17.75 14.10 10.91
N SER A 417 -18.09 13.42 12.01
CA SER A 417 -19.43 13.44 12.63
C SER A 417 -19.52 14.35 13.86
N LEU A 418 -18.40 14.89 14.35
CA LEU A 418 -18.34 15.84 15.45
C LEU A 418 -18.39 17.26 14.87
N SER A 419 -19.49 17.99 15.10
CA SER A 419 -19.57 19.39 14.68
C SER A 419 -18.47 20.23 15.37
N ALA A 420 -17.99 21.23 14.63
CA ALA A 420 -16.92 22.24 14.79
C ALA A 420 -16.32 22.66 16.16
N THR A 421 -16.59 22.00 17.29
CA THR A 421 -16.08 22.39 18.62
C THR A 421 -15.43 21.25 19.43
N GLY A 422 -15.33 20.03 18.90
CA GLY A 422 -14.66 18.91 19.59
C GLY A 422 -13.13 18.92 19.45
N ARG A 423 -12.38 18.80 20.57
CA ARG A 423 -10.92 18.59 20.55
C ARG A 423 -10.55 17.12 20.75
N ALA A 424 -10.18 16.39 19.70
CA ALA A 424 -9.66 15.03 19.85
C ALA A 424 -8.22 15.01 20.39
N ALA A 425 -7.89 14.07 21.29
CA ALA A 425 -6.51 13.85 21.75
C ALA A 425 -6.20 12.36 21.85
N PHE A 426 -5.07 11.94 21.27
CA PHE A 426 -4.64 10.54 21.15
C PHE A 426 -3.52 10.21 22.13
N SER A 427 -3.57 9.03 22.76
CA SER A 427 -2.42 8.44 23.47
C SER A 427 -2.33 6.94 23.17
N GLY A 428 -1.17 6.46 22.72
CA GLY A 428 -0.90 5.04 22.51
C GLY A 428 0.41 4.61 23.17
N GLY A 429 0.36 3.63 24.06
CA GLY A 429 1.55 3.03 24.68
C GLY A 429 2.04 1.82 23.89
N ALA A 430 3.34 1.80 23.53
CA ALA A 430 4.02 0.63 22.97
C ALA A 430 5.18 0.23 23.88
N ARG A 431 5.25 -1.05 24.29
CA ARG A 431 6.48 -1.63 24.88
C ARG A 431 7.32 -2.27 23.79
N ARG A 432 8.63 -2.01 23.79
CA ARG A 432 9.63 -2.84 23.09
C ARG A 432 10.17 -3.86 24.10
N ALA A 433 9.92 -5.15 23.89
CA ALA A 433 10.70 -6.19 24.56
C ALA A 433 11.93 -6.48 23.71
N ALA A 434 13.12 -6.47 24.32
CA ALA A 434 14.35 -6.84 23.64
C ALA A 434 14.34 -8.35 23.36
N GLY A 435 14.51 -8.75 22.09
CA GLY A 435 14.89 -10.11 21.70
C GLY A 435 13.76 -11.10 21.40
N ALA A 436 12.97 -10.88 20.34
CA ALA A 436 12.37 -11.93 19.47
C ALA A 436 11.58 -11.27 18.31
N PRO A 437 11.64 -11.76 17.06
CA PRO A 437 10.85 -11.20 15.96
C PRO A 437 9.44 -11.80 15.95
N GLY A 438 8.39 -10.99 16.09
CA GLY A 438 7.06 -11.38 15.59
C GLY A 438 5.81 -11.20 16.45
N HIS A 439 5.81 -10.46 17.57
CA HIS A 439 4.57 -10.17 18.31
C HIS A 439 4.39 -8.69 18.66
N PHE A 440 3.38 -8.04 18.04
CA PHE A 440 2.91 -6.69 18.39
C PHE A 440 1.64 -6.80 19.26
N HIS A 441 1.67 -6.24 20.47
CA HIS A 441 0.51 -6.22 21.38
C HIS A 441 -0.45 -5.04 21.10
N ARG A 442 -1.74 -5.28 21.41
CA ARG A 442 -2.90 -4.39 21.24
C ARG A 442 -2.73 -3.06 22.02
N GLY A 443 -3.07 -1.93 21.40
CA GLY A 443 -3.16 -0.62 22.05
C GLY A 443 -4.63 -0.15 22.17
N ARG A 444 -4.92 0.73 23.14
CA ARG A 444 -6.21 1.44 23.26
C ARG A 444 -6.05 2.89 22.80
N ALA A 445 -7.01 3.38 22.02
CA ALA A 445 -7.15 4.80 21.68
C ALA A 445 -8.46 5.33 22.26
N VAL A 446 -8.46 6.57 22.72
CA VAL A 446 -9.60 7.24 23.36
C VAL A 446 -9.82 8.59 22.68
N ALA A 447 -11.08 8.93 22.38
CA ALA A 447 -11.50 10.21 21.84
C ALA A 447 -12.64 10.77 22.71
N LEU A 448 -12.62 12.08 23.00
CA LEU A 448 -13.60 12.77 23.84
C LEU A 448 -14.30 13.89 23.05
N GLY A 449 -15.61 14.04 23.25
CA GLY A 449 -16.43 15.08 22.59
C GLY A 449 -17.55 15.60 23.50
N THR A 450 -18.14 16.74 23.15
CA THR A 450 -19.12 17.46 23.99
C THR A 450 -20.59 17.24 23.61
N ASP A 451 -20.91 16.49 22.54
CA ASP A 451 -22.29 16.27 22.08
C ASP A 451 -22.74 14.79 22.11
N ARG A 452 -24.04 14.57 22.35
CA ARG A 452 -24.70 13.26 22.31
C ARG A 452 -24.84 12.78 20.86
N ILE A 453 -24.24 11.65 20.52
CA ILE A 453 -24.47 10.95 19.26
C ILE A 453 -25.92 10.42 19.25
N ALA A 454 -26.74 10.90 18.31
CA ALA A 454 -28.09 10.40 18.09
C ALA A 454 -28.04 8.94 17.57
N ARG A 455 -28.61 8.00 18.32
CA ARG A 455 -28.81 6.60 17.90
C ARG A 455 -30.11 6.50 17.11
N GLY A 456 -30.04 6.12 15.82
CA GLY A 456 -31.18 5.56 15.08
C GLY A 456 -31.30 4.04 15.35
N PRO A 457 -32.52 3.46 15.29
CA PRO A 457 -32.78 2.13 15.83
C PRO A 457 -32.24 1.01 14.93
N VAL A 458 -31.79 -0.05 15.59
CA VAL A 458 -31.48 -1.37 15.02
C VAL A 458 -32.69 -2.24 15.33
N ASP A 459 -33.36 -2.76 14.31
CA ASP A 459 -34.29 -3.89 14.45
C ASP A 459 -33.97 -4.94 13.39
N GLY A 460 -33.89 -6.21 13.85
CA GLY A 460 -34.14 -7.42 13.06
C GLY A 460 -32.99 -8.02 12.28
#